data_AF-A0A4W5NQ94-F1
#
_entry.id   AF-A0A4W5NQ94-F1
#
_cell.length_a   1.000
_cell.length_b   1.000
_cell.length_c   1.000
_cell.angle_alpha   90.00
_cell.angle_beta   90.00
_cell.angle_gamma   90.00
#
_symmetry.space_group_name_H-M   'P 1'
#
loop_
_entity.id
_entity.type
_entity.pdbx_description
1 polymer ?
#
loop_
_entity_poly.entity_id
_entity_poly.type
_entity_poly.pdbx_seq_one_letter_code
_entity_poly.pdbx_strand_id
1 'polypeptide(L)'
;MSTSGDDVIQRLQHKLKEADGALDGQLDLQNKLDEQRIEITNTVEALKQEKYSLQREVELKSHVLDSLRSDYDLVKSQQRLQWEKQQSLLERNHAMELNECKNKVEKIKAELDEAQLSEKQLKRKLELQTEILRNKMEELRLVTERTHETMSSELMELQEERMELEAATLEQALQEAQYIEQHLELTNTNLQSVSCFNKALKANQDLQIQLDQVLQQAQDPNSKGNSLFGERAAIKRQLIRMKVQHRSLQKQHVITEQHLHPMKIQIATMMQLQGSRADPAQLECLQSMLSEKNSEIQALKIKLCRPEKVEVMFSCLHSPLQPQWKGQWRRTSNTYLKMQLLNSVKDAERLGDELSMQRMKPLSESQRALELERKFFSVVRALKQSQSDNIKLQVKVEEFRLKYEPNVGNKYLIQKRKCEKLPIDMPSNLPEVKKEEPMVLEMELPKHMKEETEAEAHPCIKARATVTPLQPPNSPKPNPALPGDSKCVRICEEPPTIIPNPPMSVSPWKVEVRTEAMKRKKLKCQQVIHVTLRKTSVLSSRSLYTFYIPSIKY
;
A
#
# COMPACT_ATOMS: atom_id res chain seq x y z
N MET A 1 -79.94 71.80 -119.26
CA MET A 1 -80.05 72.03 -117.80
C MET A 1 -80.01 70.69 -117.09
N SER A 2 -78.82 70.12 -116.83
CA SER A 2 -78.70 68.81 -116.12
C SER A 2 -77.36 68.61 -115.39
N THR A 3 -76.62 69.66 -115.01
CA THR A 3 -75.28 69.53 -114.38
C THR A 3 -75.26 69.78 -112.88
N SER A 4 -76.40 70.08 -112.24
CA SER A 4 -76.45 70.43 -110.81
C SER A 4 -76.67 69.22 -109.88
N GLY A 5 -77.12 68.07 -110.40
CA GLY A 5 -77.39 66.87 -109.61
C GLY A 5 -76.17 65.99 -109.38
N ASP A 6 -75.34 65.82 -110.41
CA ASP A 6 -74.14 64.96 -110.35
C ASP A 6 -73.07 65.52 -109.42
N ASP A 7 -72.90 66.84 -109.36
CA ASP A 7 -72.00 67.51 -108.40
C ASP A 7 -72.43 67.32 -106.93
N VAL A 8 -73.72 67.10 -106.66
CA VAL A 8 -74.22 66.82 -105.31
C VAL A 8 -73.99 65.36 -104.96
N ILE A 9 -74.22 64.45 -105.91
CA ILE A 9 -73.96 63.01 -105.73
C ILE A 9 -72.47 62.76 -105.51
N GLN A 10 -71.58 63.35 -106.31
CA GLN A 10 -70.13 63.23 -106.12
C GLN A 10 -69.66 63.81 -104.78
N ARG A 11 -70.24 64.93 -104.33
CA ARG A 11 -69.95 65.50 -102.99
C ARG A 11 -70.43 64.60 -101.86
N LEU A 12 -71.59 63.95 -102.00
CA LEU A 12 -72.09 62.99 -101.01
C LEU A 12 -71.26 61.70 -100.99
N GLN A 13 -70.84 61.21 -102.17
CA GLN A 13 -69.94 60.05 -102.28
C GLN A 13 -68.56 60.35 -101.69
N HIS A 14 -68.03 61.56 -101.91
CA HIS A 14 -66.78 62.00 -101.29
C HIS A 14 -66.90 62.07 -99.77
N LYS A 15 -67.96 62.70 -99.25
CA LYS A 15 -68.23 62.79 -97.80
C LYS A 15 -68.47 61.42 -97.16
N LEU A 16 -69.14 60.51 -97.86
CA LEU A 16 -69.35 59.14 -97.40
C LEU A 16 -68.02 58.39 -97.33
N LYS A 17 -67.17 58.51 -98.35
CA LYS A 17 -65.84 57.89 -98.37
C LYS A 17 -64.90 58.48 -97.32
N GLU A 18 -64.98 59.78 -97.05
CA GLU A 18 -64.27 60.44 -95.95
C GLU A 18 -64.79 59.99 -94.58
N ALA A 19 -66.10 59.83 -94.43
CA ALA A 19 -66.71 59.31 -93.20
C ALA A 19 -66.35 57.84 -92.97
N ASP A 20 -66.37 57.01 -94.01
CA ASP A 20 -65.93 55.61 -93.96
C ASP A 20 -64.44 55.51 -93.61
N GLY A 21 -63.59 56.36 -94.21
CA GLY A 21 -62.16 56.43 -93.85
C GLY A 21 -61.90 56.94 -92.44
N ALA A 22 -62.74 57.85 -91.93
CA ALA A 22 -62.68 58.31 -90.53
C ALA A 22 -63.16 57.22 -89.55
N LEU A 23 -64.17 56.42 -89.94
CA LEU A 23 -64.64 55.26 -89.19
C LEU A 23 -63.58 54.16 -89.14
N ASP A 24 -62.92 53.85 -90.26
CA ASP A 24 -61.80 52.89 -90.31
C ASP A 24 -60.64 53.34 -89.40
N GLY A 25 -60.26 54.63 -89.46
CA GLY A 25 -59.23 55.17 -88.56
C GLY A 25 -59.64 55.12 -87.08
N GLN A 26 -60.92 55.35 -86.77
CA GLN A 26 -61.46 55.22 -85.41
C GLN A 26 -61.46 53.76 -84.94
N LEU A 27 -61.78 52.80 -85.82
CA LEU A 27 -61.73 51.38 -85.53
C LEU A 27 -60.30 50.90 -85.28
N ASP A 28 -59.32 51.35 -86.07
CA ASP A 28 -57.91 51.02 -85.87
C ASP A 28 -57.35 51.56 -84.55
N LEU A 29 -57.71 52.80 -84.19
CA LEU A 29 -57.35 53.36 -82.88
C LEU A 29 -58.00 52.58 -81.74
N GLN A 30 -59.26 52.16 -81.90
CA GLN A 30 -59.96 51.33 -80.92
C GLN A 30 -59.29 49.95 -80.77
N ASN A 31 -58.95 49.30 -81.88
CA ASN A 31 -58.24 48.02 -81.87
C ASN A 31 -56.87 48.14 -81.17
N LYS A 32 -56.08 49.17 -81.47
CA LYS A 32 -54.79 49.42 -80.78
C LYS A 32 -54.97 49.67 -79.29
N LEU A 33 -56.02 50.39 -78.90
CA LEU A 33 -56.32 50.65 -77.50
C LEU A 33 -56.78 49.37 -76.78
N ASP A 34 -57.53 48.50 -77.46
CA ASP A 34 -57.94 47.20 -76.93
C ASP A 34 -56.76 46.21 -76.86
N GLU A 35 -55.86 46.19 -77.84
CA GLU A 35 -54.59 45.45 -77.80
C GLU A 35 -53.73 45.89 -76.61
N GLN A 36 -53.56 47.21 -76.41
CA GLN A 36 -52.84 47.75 -75.25
C GLN A 36 -53.53 47.36 -73.92
N ARG A 37 -54.85 47.35 -73.86
CA ARG A 37 -55.60 46.89 -72.67
C ARG A 37 -55.36 45.41 -72.39
N ILE A 38 -55.33 44.57 -73.42
CA ILE A 38 -55.04 43.14 -73.30
C ILE A 38 -53.60 42.95 -72.82
N GLU A 39 -52.62 43.65 -73.40
CA GLU A 39 -51.21 43.57 -73.00
C GLU A 39 -51.01 44.01 -71.55
N ILE A 40 -51.60 45.14 -71.14
CA ILE A 40 -51.58 45.61 -69.74
C ILE A 40 -52.23 44.57 -68.81
N THR A 41 -53.34 43.96 -69.22
CA THR A 41 -54.01 42.93 -68.40
C THR A 41 -53.13 41.69 -68.24
N ASN A 42 -52.54 41.20 -69.32
CA ASN A 42 -51.63 40.05 -69.31
C ASN A 42 -50.39 40.31 -68.44
N THR A 43 -49.78 41.49 -68.53
CA THR A 43 -48.63 41.86 -67.70
C THR A 43 -49.00 41.97 -66.22
N VAL A 44 -50.16 42.55 -65.90
CA VAL A 44 -50.67 42.61 -64.51
C VAL A 44 -50.96 41.21 -63.96
N GLU A 45 -51.54 40.30 -64.75
CA GLU A 45 -51.77 38.92 -64.33
C GLU A 45 -50.46 38.15 -64.11
N ALA A 46 -49.49 38.29 -65.01
CA ALA A 46 -48.17 37.69 -64.86
C ALA A 46 -47.47 38.18 -63.59
N LEU A 47 -47.46 39.49 -63.33
CA LEU A 47 -46.89 40.07 -62.11
C LEU A 47 -47.62 39.62 -60.84
N LYS A 48 -48.95 39.45 -60.90
CA LYS A 48 -49.72 38.88 -59.78
C LYS A 48 -49.33 37.44 -59.50
N GLN A 49 -49.19 36.61 -60.54
CA GLN A 49 -48.75 35.23 -60.40
C GLN A 49 -47.34 35.15 -59.81
N GLU A 50 -46.41 35.97 -60.31
CA GLU A 50 -45.04 36.04 -59.78
C GLU A 50 -45.03 36.49 -58.31
N LYS A 51 -45.79 37.52 -57.95
CA LYS A 51 -45.94 37.97 -56.56
C LYS A 51 -46.37 36.83 -55.63
N TYR A 52 -47.41 36.08 -56.01
CA TYR A 52 -47.89 34.96 -55.18
C TYR A 52 -46.89 33.80 -55.15
N SER A 53 -46.18 33.55 -56.26
CA SER A 53 -45.12 32.54 -56.32
C SER A 53 -43.97 32.89 -55.36
N LEU A 54 -43.46 34.11 -55.44
CA LEU A 54 -42.41 34.62 -54.56
C LEU A 54 -42.85 34.66 -53.10
N GLN A 55 -44.10 35.05 -52.82
CA GLN A 55 -44.64 35.06 -51.46
C GLN A 55 -44.61 33.64 -50.86
N ARG A 56 -45.08 32.64 -51.60
CA ARG A 56 -45.03 31.23 -51.15
C ARG A 56 -43.59 30.76 -50.94
N GLU A 57 -42.66 31.15 -51.81
CA GLU A 57 -41.25 30.80 -51.67
C GLU A 57 -40.63 31.40 -50.40
N VAL A 58 -40.96 32.67 -50.07
CA VAL A 58 -40.52 33.33 -48.84
C VAL A 58 -41.09 32.63 -47.60
N GLU A 59 -42.37 32.28 -47.61
CA GLU A 59 -43.02 31.54 -46.51
C GLU A 59 -42.35 30.17 -46.30
N LEU A 60 -42.08 29.42 -47.37
CA LEU A 60 -41.38 28.14 -47.30
C LEU A 60 -39.94 28.30 -46.77
N LYS A 61 -39.20 29.31 -47.26
CA LYS A 61 -37.85 29.62 -46.74
C LYS A 61 -37.88 29.98 -45.27
N SER A 62 -38.88 30.74 -44.82
CA SER A 62 -39.06 31.06 -43.39
C SER A 62 -39.27 29.79 -42.56
N HIS A 63 -40.16 28.89 -43.00
CA HIS A 63 -40.38 27.62 -42.31
C HIS A 63 -39.13 26.73 -42.24
N VAL A 64 -38.34 26.68 -43.32
CA VAL A 64 -37.07 25.93 -43.32
C VAL A 64 -36.07 26.55 -42.35
N LEU A 65 -35.96 27.88 -42.30
CA LEU A 65 -35.09 28.57 -41.35
C LEU A 65 -35.51 28.31 -39.90
N ASP A 66 -36.82 28.32 -39.60
CA ASP A 66 -37.33 28.01 -38.27
C ASP A 66 -37.02 26.56 -37.86
N SER A 67 -37.16 25.60 -38.79
CA SER A 67 -36.77 24.20 -38.55
C SER A 67 -35.27 24.09 -38.26
N LEU A 68 -34.42 24.67 -39.11
CA LEU A 68 -32.96 24.64 -38.92
C LEU A 68 -32.54 25.33 -37.61
N ARG A 69 -33.22 26.41 -37.22
CA ARG A 69 -32.99 27.08 -35.95
C ARG A 69 -33.33 26.16 -34.77
N SER A 70 -34.44 25.44 -34.85
CA SER A 70 -34.82 24.47 -33.81
C SER A 70 -33.82 23.30 -33.71
N ASP A 71 -33.32 22.80 -34.84
CA ASP A 71 -32.29 21.76 -34.87
C ASP A 71 -30.97 22.25 -34.28
N TYR A 72 -30.57 23.49 -34.61
CA TYR A 72 -29.39 24.13 -34.02
C TYR A 72 -29.51 24.26 -32.49
N ASP A 73 -30.65 24.76 -32.00
CA ASP A 73 -30.87 24.93 -30.56
C ASP A 73 -30.92 23.57 -29.82
N LEU A 74 -31.45 22.52 -30.46
CA LEU A 74 -31.43 21.16 -29.93
C LEU A 74 -29.99 20.63 -29.81
N VAL A 75 -29.19 20.72 -30.89
CA VAL A 75 -27.79 20.28 -30.89
C VAL A 75 -26.96 21.05 -29.88
N LYS A 76 -27.13 22.38 -29.81
CA LYS A 76 -26.46 23.24 -28.85
C LYS A 76 -26.78 22.86 -27.40
N SER A 77 -28.06 22.59 -27.11
CA SER A 77 -28.51 22.17 -25.79
C SER A 77 -27.96 20.78 -25.42
N GLN A 78 -27.96 19.84 -26.38
CA GLN A 78 -27.39 18.52 -26.20
C GLN A 78 -25.87 18.57 -25.92
N GLN A 79 -25.14 19.38 -26.69
CA GLN A 79 -23.70 19.54 -26.50
C GLN A 79 -23.39 20.16 -25.13
N ARG A 80 -24.15 21.18 -24.70
CA ARG A 80 -24.01 21.78 -23.37
C ARG A 80 -24.21 20.75 -22.26
N LEU A 81 -25.26 19.93 -22.35
CA LEU A 81 -25.53 18.89 -21.37
C LEU A 81 -24.40 17.83 -21.30
N GLN A 82 -23.84 17.45 -22.45
CA GLN A 82 -22.69 16.54 -22.48
C GLN A 82 -21.46 17.12 -21.80
N TRP A 83 -21.16 18.40 -22.05
CA TRP A 83 -20.07 19.11 -21.39
C TRP A 83 -20.28 19.21 -19.88
N GLU A 84 -21.46 19.63 -19.42
CA GLU A 84 -21.80 19.70 -17.99
C GLU A 84 -21.66 18.35 -17.30
N LYS A 85 -22.11 17.27 -17.95
CA LYS A 85 -21.97 15.91 -17.44
C LYS A 85 -20.50 15.49 -17.30
N GLN A 86 -19.67 15.76 -18.31
CA GLN A 86 -18.25 15.43 -18.27
C GLN A 86 -17.53 16.24 -17.19
N GLN A 87 -17.83 17.53 -17.09
CA GLN A 87 -17.26 18.41 -16.09
C GLN A 87 -17.64 17.98 -14.67
N SER A 88 -18.93 17.69 -14.41
CA SER A 88 -19.39 17.19 -13.11
C SER A 88 -18.73 15.87 -12.72
N LEU A 89 -18.55 14.94 -13.68
CA LEU A 89 -17.85 13.68 -13.44
C LEU A 89 -16.38 13.91 -13.07
N LEU A 90 -15.71 14.81 -13.78
CA LEU A 90 -14.32 15.17 -13.52
C LEU A 90 -14.15 15.83 -12.15
N GLU A 91 -15.02 16.79 -11.81
CA GLU A 91 -15.05 17.44 -10.49
C GLU A 91 -15.27 16.43 -9.37
N ARG A 92 -16.20 15.47 -9.55
CA ARG A 92 -16.44 14.40 -8.58
C ARG A 92 -15.23 13.49 -8.42
N ASN A 93 -14.55 13.14 -9.52
CA ASN A 93 -13.36 12.30 -9.48
C ASN A 93 -12.20 13.02 -8.76
N HIS A 94 -11.93 14.28 -9.11
CA HIS A 94 -10.91 15.09 -8.42
C HIS A 94 -11.24 15.25 -6.93
N ALA A 95 -12.51 15.46 -6.57
CA ALA A 95 -12.91 15.55 -5.17
C ALA A 95 -12.67 14.24 -4.40
N MET A 96 -12.93 13.08 -5.02
CA MET A 96 -12.63 11.77 -4.42
C MET A 96 -11.13 11.56 -4.24
N GLU A 97 -10.31 11.85 -5.26
CA GLU A 97 -8.84 11.72 -5.20
C GLU A 97 -8.23 12.65 -4.14
N LEU A 98 -8.70 13.90 -4.06
CA LEU A 98 -8.29 14.84 -3.02
C LEU A 98 -8.66 14.32 -1.63
N ASN A 99 -9.85 13.76 -1.45
CA ASN A 99 -10.26 13.18 -0.18
C ASN A 99 -9.44 11.95 0.18
N GLU A 100 -9.12 11.08 -0.77
CA GLU A 100 -8.26 9.91 -0.55
C GLU A 100 -6.84 10.34 -0.16
N CYS A 101 -6.24 11.29 -0.88
CA CYS A 101 -4.94 11.86 -0.54
C CYS A 101 -4.95 12.52 0.85
N LYS A 102 -5.98 13.29 1.17
CA LYS A 102 -6.17 13.89 2.49
C LYS A 102 -6.24 12.83 3.59
N ASN A 103 -7.03 11.77 3.40
CA ASN A 103 -7.14 10.66 4.36
C ASN A 103 -5.80 9.94 4.56
N LYS A 104 -5.02 9.71 3.47
CA LYS A 104 -3.67 9.13 3.56
C LYS A 104 -2.73 10.02 4.37
N VAL A 105 -2.76 11.34 4.15
CA VAL A 105 -1.96 12.31 4.91
C VAL A 105 -2.35 12.32 6.39
N GLU A 106 -3.65 12.33 6.70
CA GLU A 106 -4.14 12.29 8.09
C GLU A 106 -3.76 10.99 8.79
N LYS A 107 -3.82 9.84 8.08
CA LYS A 107 -3.36 8.55 8.60
C LYS A 107 -1.87 8.55 8.92
N ILE A 108 -1.03 9.00 7.97
CA ILE A 108 0.43 9.08 8.17
C ILE A 108 0.78 10.04 9.32
N LYS A 109 0.06 11.15 9.45
CA LYS A 109 0.23 12.06 10.61
C LYS A 109 -0.08 11.37 11.93
N ALA A 110 -1.19 10.63 12.02
CA ALA A 110 -1.54 9.90 13.23
C ALA A 110 -0.51 8.82 13.58
N GLU A 111 0.00 8.07 12.59
CA GLU A 111 1.06 7.08 12.77
C GLU A 111 2.38 7.74 13.23
N LEU A 112 2.72 8.91 12.68
CA LEU A 112 3.88 9.70 13.10
C LEU A 112 3.75 10.16 14.56
N ASP A 113 2.58 10.68 14.95
CA ASP A 113 2.32 11.13 16.33
C ASP A 113 2.39 9.95 17.32
N GLU A 114 1.87 8.78 16.96
CA GLU A 114 1.97 7.55 17.75
C GLU A 114 3.44 7.10 17.89
N ALA A 115 4.20 7.08 16.80
CA ALA A 115 5.61 6.76 16.81
C ALA A 115 6.42 7.72 17.70
N GLN A 116 6.19 9.03 17.57
CA GLN A 116 6.84 10.04 18.41
C GLN A 116 6.48 9.89 19.90
N LEU A 117 5.24 9.56 20.23
CA LEU A 117 4.84 9.31 21.61
C LEU A 117 5.57 8.08 22.17
N SER A 118 5.65 7.00 21.39
CA SER A 118 6.36 5.79 21.77
C SER A 118 7.87 6.04 21.96
N GLU A 119 8.48 6.83 21.08
CA GLU A 119 9.88 7.26 21.18
C GLU A 119 10.13 8.06 22.45
N LYS A 120 9.27 9.05 22.76
CA LYS A 120 9.36 9.83 24.01
C LYS A 120 9.23 8.93 25.24
N GLN A 121 8.37 7.91 25.21
CA GLN A 121 8.25 6.95 26.32
C GLN A 121 9.50 6.09 26.47
N LEU A 122 10.08 5.59 25.38
CA LEU A 122 11.31 4.81 25.40
C LEU A 122 12.50 5.64 25.86
N LYS A 123 12.63 6.91 25.42
CA LYS A 123 13.64 7.85 25.88
C LYS A 123 13.57 8.06 27.40
N ARG A 124 12.39 8.32 27.97
CA ARG A 124 12.22 8.44 29.43
C ARG A 124 12.58 7.17 30.19
N LYS A 125 12.23 5.99 29.65
CA LYS A 125 12.62 4.70 30.25
C LYS A 125 14.14 4.51 30.23
N LEU A 126 14.78 4.87 29.12
CA LEU A 126 16.23 4.83 28.98
C LEU A 126 16.89 5.78 29.97
N GLU A 127 16.44 7.04 30.05
CA GLU A 127 16.93 8.04 31.02
C GLU A 127 16.84 7.51 32.46
N LEU A 128 15.71 6.92 32.84
CA LEU A 128 15.53 6.31 34.17
C LEU A 128 16.51 5.14 34.40
N GLN A 129 16.72 4.28 33.41
CA GLN A 129 17.67 3.17 33.52
C GLN A 129 19.11 3.65 33.61
N THR A 130 19.50 4.64 32.81
CA THR A 130 20.82 5.30 32.86
C THR A 130 21.05 5.91 34.24
N GLU A 131 20.04 6.58 34.79
CA GLU A 131 20.09 7.19 36.11
C GLU A 131 20.22 6.14 37.23
N ILE A 132 19.47 5.04 37.17
CA ILE A 132 19.60 3.92 38.12
C ILE A 132 21.00 3.31 38.05
N LEU A 133 21.52 3.06 36.85
CA LEU A 133 22.88 2.51 36.66
C LEU A 133 23.94 3.46 37.22
N ARG A 134 23.81 4.76 36.97
CA ARG A 134 24.68 5.80 37.52
C ARG A 134 24.67 5.77 39.06
N ASN A 135 23.49 5.67 39.67
CA ASN A 135 23.37 5.59 41.13
C ASN A 135 23.96 4.30 41.69
N LYS A 136 23.78 3.15 41.02
CA LYS A 136 24.43 1.88 41.44
C LYS A 136 25.93 1.88 41.28
N MET A 137 26.45 2.53 40.24
CA MET A 137 27.89 2.72 40.07
C MET A 137 28.47 3.59 41.19
N GLU A 138 27.76 4.65 41.56
CA GLU A 138 28.16 5.53 42.66
C GLU A 138 28.07 4.84 44.03
N GLU A 139 27.01 4.05 44.28
CA GLU A 139 26.90 3.21 45.48
C GLU A 139 28.08 2.22 45.57
N LEU A 140 28.42 1.54 44.47
CA LEU A 140 29.57 0.62 44.41
C LEU A 140 30.90 1.35 44.65
N ARG A 141 31.08 2.55 44.08
CA ARG A 141 32.25 3.39 44.32
C ARG A 141 32.39 3.73 45.80
N LEU A 142 31.32 4.24 46.42
CA LEU A 142 31.28 4.58 47.85
C LEU A 142 31.50 3.36 48.75
N VAL A 143 30.96 2.19 48.41
CA VAL A 143 31.22 0.95 49.17
C VAL A 143 32.69 0.57 49.05
N THR A 144 33.27 0.63 47.85
CA THR A 144 34.68 0.31 47.62
C THR A 144 35.60 1.26 48.38
N GLU A 145 35.31 2.56 48.33
CA GLU A 145 36.04 3.60 49.09
C GLU A 145 35.96 3.33 50.59
N ARG A 146 34.76 3.12 51.16
CA ARG A 146 34.62 2.77 52.58
C ARG A 146 35.37 1.49 52.95
N THR A 147 35.27 0.42 52.16
CA THR A 147 35.99 -0.82 52.46
C THR A 147 37.50 -0.64 52.42
N HIS A 148 38.00 0.21 51.52
CA HIS A 148 39.42 0.52 51.43
C HIS A 148 39.88 1.39 52.61
N GLU A 149 39.10 2.41 52.98
CA GLU A 149 39.33 3.25 54.17
C GLU A 149 39.32 2.42 55.46
N THR A 150 38.32 1.54 55.65
CA THR A 150 38.25 0.64 56.80
C THR A 150 39.43 -0.32 56.85
N MET A 151 39.73 -1.01 55.74
CA MET A 151 40.88 -1.93 55.66
C MET A 151 42.21 -1.20 55.89
N SER A 152 42.36 0.02 55.37
CA SER A 152 43.54 0.84 55.59
C SER A 152 43.67 1.28 57.05
N SER A 153 42.55 1.59 57.71
CA SER A 153 42.53 1.92 59.15
C SER A 153 42.90 0.71 60.00
N GLU A 154 42.30 -0.46 59.74
CA GLU A 154 42.61 -1.72 60.44
C GLU A 154 44.08 -2.14 60.25
N LEU A 155 44.64 -1.97 59.04
CA LEU A 155 46.06 -2.24 58.79
C LEU A 155 46.99 -1.29 59.57
N MET A 156 46.61 -0.02 59.71
CA MET A 156 47.38 0.95 60.49
C MET A 156 47.34 0.61 61.98
N GLU A 157 46.16 0.29 62.52
CA GLU A 157 45.96 -0.11 63.92
C GLU A 157 46.76 -1.39 64.26
N LEU A 158 46.70 -2.43 63.41
CA LEU A 158 47.52 -3.63 63.57
C LEU A 158 49.03 -3.36 63.48
N GLN A 159 49.44 -2.39 62.65
CA GLN A 159 50.84 -1.99 62.57
C GLN A 159 51.28 -1.26 63.85
N GLU A 160 50.43 -0.44 64.45
CA GLU A 160 50.65 0.21 65.73
C GLU A 160 50.76 -0.82 66.86
N GLU A 161 49.79 -1.73 66.99
CA GLU A 161 49.83 -2.84 67.96
C GLU A 161 51.10 -3.70 67.82
N ARG A 162 51.53 -3.97 66.57
CA ARG A 162 52.79 -4.70 66.33
C ARG A 162 54.00 -3.93 66.85
N MET A 163 54.06 -2.63 66.62
CA MET A 163 55.14 -1.77 67.14
C MET A 163 55.10 -1.69 68.66
N GLU A 164 53.93 -1.65 69.28
CA GLU A 164 53.77 -1.69 70.74
C GLU A 164 54.24 -3.02 71.35
N LEU A 165 53.86 -4.16 70.74
CA LEU A 165 54.34 -5.48 71.16
C LEU A 165 55.87 -5.63 70.95
N GLU A 166 56.40 -5.14 69.83
CA GLU A 166 57.84 -5.09 69.58
C GLU A 166 58.56 -4.22 70.63
N ALA A 167 57.98 -3.06 70.99
CA ALA A 167 58.53 -2.21 72.04
C ALA A 167 58.49 -2.89 73.42
N ALA A 168 57.36 -3.51 73.79
CA ALA A 168 57.20 -4.23 75.05
C ALA A 168 58.15 -5.44 75.16
N THR A 169 58.37 -6.17 74.06
CA THR A 169 59.32 -7.29 74.03
C THR A 169 60.77 -6.83 74.12
N LEU A 170 61.13 -5.71 73.46
CA LEU A 170 62.45 -5.08 73.63
C LEU A 170 62.66 -4.58 75.05
N GLU A 171 61.62 -4.01 75.68
CA GLU A 171 61.68 -3.54 77.06
C GLU A 171 61.80 -4.70 78.05
N GLN A 172 61.08 -5.81 77.84
CA GLN A 172 61.26 -7.03 78.62
C GLN A 172 62.67 -7.61 78.44
N ALA A 173 63.18 -7.72 77.20
CA ALA A 173 64.53 -8.19 76.95
C ALA A 173 65.59 -7.29 77.61
N LEU A 174 65.35 -5.97 77.66
CA LEU A 174 66.19 -5.01 78.37
C LEU A 174 66.14 -5.22 79.89
N GLN A 175 64.96 -5.44 80.47
CA GLN A 175 64.82 -5.77 81.90
C GLN A 175 65.47 -7.11 82.25
N GLU A 176 65.31 -8.14 81.42
CA GLU A 176 65.97 -9.45 81.59
C GLU A 176 67.49 -9.32 81.50
N ALA A 177 68.01 -8.55 80.54
CA ALA A 177 69.43 -8.26 80.42
C ALA A 177 69.96 -7.54 81.66
N GLN A 178 69.25 -6.51 82.15
CA GLN A 178 69.60 -5.82 83.40
C GLN A 178 69.58 -6.75 84.61
N TYR A 179 68.61 -7.66 84.70
CA TYR A 179 68.56 -8.64 85.79
C TYR A 179 69.71 -9.65 85.72
N ILE A 180 70.01 -10.18 84.53
CA ILE A 180 71.15 -11.07 84.29
C ILE A 180 72.45 -10.34 84.63
N GLU A 181 72.59 -9.07 84.23
CA GLU A 181 73.75 -8.23 84.54
C GLU A 181 73.92 -8.06 86.05
N GLN A 182 72.87 -7.69 86.79
CA GLN A 182 72.91 -7.57 88.25
C GLN A 182 73.26 -8.90 88.94
N HIS A 183 72.69 -10.02 88.48
CA HIS A 183 73.02 -11.34 89.01
C HIS A 183 74.47 -11.73 88.69
N LEU A 184 74.95 -11.42 87.49
CA LEU A 184 76.35 -11.59 87.11
C LEU A 184 77.27 -10.69 87.94
N GLU A 185 76.91 -9.46 88.26
CA GLU A 185 77.67 -8.59 89.17
C GLU A 185 77.73 -9.15 90.59
N LEU A 186 76.64 -9.67 91.14
CA LEU A 186 76.62 -10.31 92.46
C LEU A 186 77.47 -11.60 92.49
N THR A 187 77.35 -12.43 91.45
CA THR A 187 78.20 -13.62 91.32
C THR A 187 79.65 -13.26 91.03
N ASN A 188 79.95 -12.19 90.28
CA ASN A 188 81.31 -11.71 90.04
C ASN A 188 81.92 -11.04 91.26
N THR A 189 81.17 -10.32 92.10
CA THR A 189 81.68 -9.80 93.38
C THR A 189 81.98 -10.95 94.36
N ASN A 190 81.11 -11.96 94.41
CA ASN A 190 81.34 -13.18 95.19
C ASN A 190 82.51 -14.00 94.63
N LEU A 191 82.56 -14.21 93.31
CA LEU A 191 83.67 -14.85 92.61
C LEU A 191 84.93 -14.01 92.65
N GLN A 192 84.89 -12.67 92.75
CA GLN A 192 86.07 -11.83 92.99
C GLN A 192 86.59 -12.05 94.40
N SER A 193 85.73 -12.29 95.39
CA SER A 193 86.15 -12.71 96.73
C SER A 193 86.82 -14.10 96.73
N VAL A 194 86.27 -15.05 95.96
CA VAL A 194 86.81 -16.42 95.79
C VAL A 194 88.00 -16.46 94.80
N SER A 195 88.08 -15.51 93.87
CA SER A 195 89.16 -15.31 92.89
C SER A 195 90.32 -14.55 93.50
N CYS A 196 90.12 -13.66 94.47
CA CYS A 196 91.23 -13.10 95.24
C CYS A 196 91.92 -14.21 96.07
N PHE A 197 91.16 -15.20 96.54
CA PHE A 197 91.67 -16.40 97.20
C PHE A 197 92.32 -17.39 96.21
N ASN A 198 91.69 -17.62 95.04
CA ASN A 198 92.20 -18.55 94.03
C ASN A 198 93.31 -17.95 93.12
N LYS A 199 93.41 -16.62 92.94
CA LYS A 199 94.51 -15.95 92.19
C LYS A 199 95.82 -16.05 92.97
N ALA A 200 95.79 -16.18 94.29
CA ALA A 200 96.96 -16.53 95.10
C ALA A 200 97.41 -18.00 94.90
N LEU A 201 96.50 -18.90 94.50
CA LEU A 201 96.78 -20.32 94.25
C LEU A 201 97.03 -20.65 92.76
N LYS A 202 96.37 -19.96 91.83
CA LYS A 202 96.50 -20.12 90.37
C LYS A 202 97.71 -19.40 89.77
N ALA A 203 98.19 -18.32 90.38
CA ALA A 203 99.51 -17.79 90.03
C ALA A 203 100.65 -18.82 90.25
N ASN A 204 100.44 -19.81 91.14
CA ASN A 204 101.35 -20.94 91.37
C ASN A 204 101.09 -22.18 90.50
N GLN A 205 99.96 -22.27 89.78
CA GLN A 205 99.64 -23.37 88.85
C GLN A 205 99.74 -22.96 87.38
N ASP A 206 99.64 -21.66 87.06
CA ASP A 206 99.74 -21.11 85.70
C ASP A 206 101.16 -21.12 85.12
N LEU A 207 102.21 -21.30 85.94
CA LEU A 207 103.57 -21.62 85.42
C LEU A 207 103.70 -23.10 84.99
N GLN A 208 102.82 -23.99 85.46
CA GLN A 208 102.85 -25.43 85.18
C GLN A 208 101.91 -25.84 84.03
N ILE A 209 100.87 -25.03 83.72
CA ILE A 209 99.88 -25.30 82.66
C ILE A 209 100.14 -24.45 81.39
N GLN A 210 101.06 -23.49 81.45
CA GLN A 210 101.70 -22.87 80.27
C GLN A 210 102.49 -23.87 79.41
N LEU A 211 102.73 -25.09 79.91
CA LEU A 211 103.51 -26.13 79.23
C LEU A 211 102.67 -27.18 78.48
N ASP A 212 101.39 -27.38 78.82
CA ASP A 212 100.65 -28.57 78.35
C ASP A 212 99.49 -28.36 77.36
N GLN A 213 99.03 -27.14 77.08
CA GLN A 213 97.89 -26.95 76.16
C GLN A 213 98.04 -25.83 75.15
N VAL A 214 99.28 -25.67 74.69
CA VAL A 214 99.62 -25.36 73.29
C VAL A 214 99.19 -26.48 72.31
N LEU A 215 98.58 -27.57 72.80
CA LEU A 215 98.26 -28.78 72.03
C LEU A 215 96.79 -29.04 71.70
N GLN A 216 95.88 -28.04 71.78
CA GLN A 216 94.52 -28.22 71.24
C GLN A 216 93.73 -26.94 70.93
N GLN A 217 94.38 -25.92 70.35
CA GLN A 217 93.68 -24.77 69.75
C GLN A 217 94.00 -24.67 68.25
N ALA A 218 93.19 -25.33 67.41
CA ALA A 218 92.87 -24.92 66.03
C ALA A 218 91.75 -25.81 65.44
N GLN A 219 90.52 -25.65 65.91
CA GLN A 219 89.28 -25.95 65.18
C GLN A 219 88.23 -25.00 65.75
N ASP A 220 87.59 -24.08 65.03
CA ASP A 220 87.40 -23.81 63.59
C ASP A 220 87.52 -22.30 63.33
N PRO A 221 87.72 -21.86 62.06
CA PRO A 221 86.67 -21.01 61.48
C PRO A 221 86.54 -21.04 59.94
N ASN A 222 85.32 -21.22 59.40
CA ASN A 222 84.65 -20.35 58.40
C ASN A 222 83.35 -21.05 57.91
N SER A 223 82.12 -20.53 58.02
CA SER A 223 81.60 -19.23 57.60
C SER A 223 81.90 -18.88 56.13
N LYS A 224 80.87 -19.01 55.27
CA LYS A 224 80.58 -18.33 53.98
C LYS A 224 80.43 -19.26 52.77
N GLY A 225 79.29 -19.14 52.09
CA GLY A 225 79.11 -19.70 50.74
C GLY A 225 77.72 -19.55 50.11
N ASN A 226 77.18 -18.34 50.00
CA ASN A 226 76.14 -18.03 49.00
C ASN A 226 76.74 -18.20 47.60
N SER A 227 76.36 -19.25 46.88
CA SER A 227 76.91 -19.56 45.56
C SER A 227 75.96 -19.12 44.44
N LEU A 228 76.37 -18.08 43.70
CA LEU A 228 75.77 -17.53 42.47
C LEU A 228 75.45 -18.58 41.37
N PHE A 229 76.03 -19.77 41.47
CA PHE A 229 75.77 -20.89 40.55
C PHE A 229 74.46 -21.64 40.86
N GLY A 230 74.02 -21.65 42.13
CA GLY A 230 72.75 -22.27 42.54
C GLY A 230 71.54 -21.54 41.97
N GLU A 231 71.56 -20.20 42.04
CA GLU A 231 70.50 -19.34 41.52
C GLU A 231 70.42 -19.37 39.98
N ARG A 232 71.57 -19.35 39.29
CA ARG A 232 71.62 -19.47 37.83
C ARG A 232 71.09 -20.82 37.33
N ALA A 233 71.34 -21.90 38.07
CA ALA A 233 70.79 -23.22 37.78
C ALA A 233 69.29 -23.30 38.09
N ALA A 234 68.81 -22.64 39.15
CA ALA A 234 67.39 -22.58 39.49
C ALA A 234 66.57 -21.83 38.43
N ILE A 235 67.06 -20.66 37.96
CA ILE A 235 66.37 -19.87 36.94
C ILE A 235 66.33 -20.60 35.59
N LYS A 236 67.43 -21.26 35.18
CA LYS A 236 67.45 -22.06 33.93
C LYS A 236 66.46 -23.24 33.99
N ARG A 237 66.36 -23.91 35.14
CA ARG A 237 65.37 -24.99 35.35
C ARG A 237 63.94 -24.45 35.25
N GLN A 238 63.66 -23.27 35.79
CA GLN A 238 62.34 -22.65 35.68
C GLN A 238 62.00 -22.24 34.25
N LEU A 239 62.97 -21.68 33.51
CA LEU A 239 62.77 -21.31 32.11
C LEU A 239 62.49 -22.53 31.21
N ILE A 240 63.19 -23.65 31.42
CA ILE A 240 62.94 -24.90 30.69
C ILE A 240 61.53 -25.42 31.02
N ARG A 241 61.13 -25.38 32.31
CA ARG A 241 59.80 -25.79 32.75
C ARG A 241 58.69 -24.98 32.06
N MET A 242 58.84 -23.65 32.02
CA MET A 242 57.88 -22.78 31.33
C MET A 242 57.83 -23.03 29.82
N LYS A 243 58.97 -23.26 29.16
CA LYS A 243 59.00 -23.58 27.71
C LYS A 243 58.31 -24.90 27.39
N VAL A 244 58.50 -25.93 28.22
CA VAL A 244 57.82 -27.22 28.07
C VAL A 244 56.31 -27.08 28.28
N GLN A 245 55.89 -26.33 29.30
CA GLN A 245 54.47 -26.03 29.54
C GLN A 245 53.83 -25.28 28.37
N HIS A 246 54.48 -24.24 27.87
CA HIS A 246 53.98 -23.48 26.72
C HIS A 246 53.82 -24.37 25.48
N ARG A 247 54.80 -25.23 25.18
CA ARG A 247 54.73 -26.16 24.05
C ARG A 247 53.62 -27.21 24.21
N SER A 248 53.36 -27.66 25.43
CA SER A 248 52.25 -28.57 25.74
C SER A 248 50.90 -27.88 25.53
N LEU A 249 50.72 -26.67 26.06
CA LEU A 249 49.50 -25.87 25.91
C LEU A 249 49.21 -25.55 24.44
N GLN A 250 50.24 -25.20 23.66
CA GLN A 250 50.10 -24.95 22.23
C GLN A 250 49.62 -26.20 21.48
N LYS A 251 50.16 -27.38 21.81
CA LYS A 251 49.70 -28.66 21.22
C LYS A 251 48.25 -28.98 21.60
N GLN A 252 47.86 -28.74 22.86
CA GLN A 252 46.48 -28.92 23.29
C GLN A 252 45.52 -28.00 22.54
N HIS A 253 45.87 -26.73 22.35
CA HIS A 253 45.05 -25.77 21.61
C HIS A 253 44.79 -26.22 20.17
N VAL A 254 45.82 -26.69 19.45
CA VAL A 254 45.67 -27.20 18.08
C VAL A 254 44.74 -28.41 18.02
N ILE A 255 44.82 -29.32 18.99
CA ILE A 255 43.94 -30.49 19.09
C ILE A 255 42.48 -30.04 19.35
N THR A 256 42.26 -29.11 20.28
CA THR A 256 40.92 -28.57 20.58
C THR A 256 40.30 -27.88 19.36
N GLU A 257 41.06 -27.06 18.63
CA GLU A 257 40.59 -26.43 17.40
C GLU A 257 40.20 -27.46 16.32
N GLN A 258 40.99 -28.54 16.17
CA GLN A 258 40.66 -29.63 15.25
C GLN A 258 39.37 -30.37 15.62
N HIS A 259 39.08 -30.55 16.92
CA HIS A 259 37.83 -31.16 17.38
C HIS A 259 36.61 -30.23 17.23
N LEU A 260 36.82 -28.92 17.35
CA LEU A 260 35.75 -27.93 17.30
C LEU A 260 35.26 -27.68 15.86
N HIS A 261 36.13 -27.84 14.87
CA HIS A 261 35.79 -27.59 13.45
C HIS A 261 34.69 -28.53 12.90
N PRO A 262 34.74 -29.87 13.09
CA PRO A 262 33.65 -30.77 12.71
C PRO A 262 32.34 -30.48 13.45
N MET A 263 32.40 -30.13 14.73
CA MET A 263 31.20 -29.75 15.50
C MET A 263 30.56 -28.47 14.95
N LYS A 264 31.36 -27.45 14.59
CA LYS A 264 30.87 -26.23 13.92
C LYS A 264 30.15 -26.55 12.62
N ILE A 265 30.70 -27.45 11.81
CA ILE A 265 30.08 -27.90 10.55
C ILE A 265 28.76 -28.63 10.82
N GLN A 266 28.74 -29.57 11.78
CA GLN A 266 27.52 -30.29 12.14
C GLN A 266 26.41 -29.36 12.64
N ILE A 267 26.74 -28.36 13.46
CA ILE A 267 25.79 -27.34 13.94
C ILE A 267 25.26 -26.51 12.77
N ALA A 268 26.14 -26.04 11.87
CA ALA A 268 25.73 -25.26 10.70
C ALA A 268 24.78 -26.06 9.78
N THR A 269 25.10 -27.33 9.52
CA THR A 269 24.24 -28.23 8.74
C THR A 269 22.92 -28.50 9.44
N MET A 270 22.92 -28.73 10.76
CA MET A 270 21.69 -28.87 11.54
C MET A 270 20.83 -27.62 11.48
N MET A 271 21.42 -26.42 11.58
CA MET A 271 20.70 -25.15 11.47
C MET A 271 20.10 -24.94 10.07
N GLN A 272 20.80 -25.32 9.01
CA GLN A 272 20.28 -25.26 7.64
C GLN A 272 19.12 -26.25 7.42
N LEU A 273 19.23 -27.49 7.92
CA LEU A 273 18.19 -28.52 7.80
C LEU A 273 16.99 -28.26 8.75
N GLN A 274 17.19 -27.59 9.88
CA GLN A 274 16.10 -27.19 10.79
C GLN A 274 15.39 -25.92 10.32
N GLY A 275 16.12 -24.97 9.71
CA GLY A 275 15.53 -23.77 9.10
C GLY A 275 14.64 -24.06 7.89
N SER A 276 14.75 -25.24 7.30
CA SER A 276 13.96 -25.71 6.15
C SER A 276 12.77 -26.61 6.53
N ARG A 277 12.53 -26.88 7.83
CA ARG A 277 11.47 -27.78 8.29
C ARG A 277 10.10 -27.13 8.46
N ALA A 278 10.00 -25.81 8.33
CA ALA A 278 8.72 -25.12 8.24
C ALA A 278 8.51 -24.72 6.78
N ASP A 279 7.45 -25.25 6.15
CA ASP A 279 7.08 -24.86 4.80
C ASP A 279 6.91 -23.33 4.76
N PRO A 280 7.74 -22.60 3.99
CA PRO A 280 7.67 -21.15 3.94
C PRO A 280 6.28 -20.66 3.52
N ALA A 281 5.57 -21.42 2.68
CA ALA A 281 4.20 -21.08 2.30
C ALA A 281 3.22 -21.22 3.49
N GLN A 282 3.41 -22.22 4.36
CA GLN A 282 2.60 -22.40 5.56
C GLN A 282 2.87 -21.30 6.60
N LEU A 283 4.12 -20.88 6.76
CA LEU A 283 4.48 -19.76 7.64
C LEU A 283 3.92 -18.43 7.13
N GLU A 284 3.98 -18.17 5.83
CA GLU A 284 3.37 -16.97 5.22
C GLU A 284 1.84 -16.97 5.37
N CYS A 285 1.19 -18.13 5.22
CA CYS A 285 -0.25 -18.28 5.48
C CYS A 285 -0.61 -18.01 6.95
N LEU A 286 0.16 -18.55 7.89
CA LEU A 286 -0.03 -18.30 9.32
C LEU A 286 0.23 -16.84 9.69
N GLN A 287 1.26 -16.22 9.12
CA GLN A 287 1.56 -14.80 9.31
C GLN A 287 0.44 -13.91 8.76
N SER A 288 -0.14 -14.28 7.62
CA SER A 288 -1.28 -13.57 7.02
C SER A 288 -2.56 -13.74 7.85
N MET A 289 -2.86 -14.95 8.34
CA MET A 289 -3.99 -15.15 9.25
C MET A 289 -3.81 -14.40 10.57
N LEU A 290 -2.60 -14.36 11.13
CA LEU A 290 -2.33 -13.62 12.36
C LEU A 290 -2.49 -12.11 12.15
N SER A 291 -2.05 -11.58 11.01
CA SER A 291 -2.22 -10.15 10.70
C SER A 291 -3.70 -9.80 10.49
N GLU A 292 -4.46 -10.64 9.80
CA GLU A 292 -5.91 -10.50 9.63
C GLU A 292 -6.63 -10.52 10.98
N LYS A 293 -6.37 -11.52 11.83
CA LYS A 293 -6.96 -11.62 13.17
C LYS A 293 -6.57 -10.46 14.07
N ASN A 294 -5.34 -9.97 13.98
CA ASN A 294 -4.91 -8.78 14.72
C ASN A 294 -5.65 -7.52 14.25
N SER A 295 -5.90 -7.39 12.94
CA SER A 295 -6.71 -6.28 12.40
C SER A 295 -8.16 -6.34 12.90
N GLU A 296 -8.72 -7.55 12.99
CA GLU A 296 -10.07 -7.79 13.55
C GLU A 296 -10.12 -7.42 15.05
N ILE A 297 -9.12 -7.82 15.83
CA ILE A 297 -9.00 -7.47 17.26
C ILE A 297 -8.94 -5.96 17.45
N GLN A 298 -8.17 -5.24 16.63
CA GLN A 298 -8.10 -3.77 16.69
C GLN A 298 -9.45 -3.14 16.34
N ALA A 299 -10.14 -3.64 15.31
CA ALA A 299 -11.48 -3.18 14.95
C ALA A 299 -12.49 -3.40 16.08
N LEU A 300 -12.45 -4.56 16.75
CA LEU A 300 -13.29 -4.87 17.90
C LEU A 300 -12.94 -4.00 19.12
N LYS A 301 -11.65 -3.74 19.37
CA LYS A 301 -11.18 -2.83 20.43
C LYS A 301 -11.70 -1.41 20.21
N ILE A 302 -11.67 -0.91 18.97
CA ILE A 302 -12.25 0.39 18.62
C ILE A 302 -13.77 0.39 18.86
N LYS A 303 -14.47 -0.67 18.48
CA LYS A 303 -15.91 -0.82 18.71
C LYS A 303 -16.26 -0.88 20.20
N LEU A 304 -15.40 -1.45 21.05
CA LEU A 304 -15.59 -1.53 22.51
C LEU A 304 -15.26 -0.20 23.23
N CYS A 305 -14.26 0.55 22.75
CA CYS A 305 -13.92 1.86 23.31
C CYS A 305 -15.02 2.92 23.07
N ARG A 306 -15.88 2.76 22.06
CA ARG A 306 -17.01 3.68 21.79
C ARG A 306 -18.05 3.69 22.92
N PRO A 307 -18.60 2.55 23.36
CA PRO A 307 -19.54 2.52 24.49
C PRO A 307 -18.90 2.89 25.83
N GLU A 308 -17.65 2.48 26.09
CA GLU A 308 -16.95 2.82 27.34
C GLU A 308 -16.73 4.33 27.50
N LYS A 309 -16.42 5.06 26.41
CA LYS A 309 -16.33 6.53 26.42
C LYS A 309 -17.67 7.21 26.73
N VAL A 310 -18.79 6.63 26.29
CA VAL A 310 -20.13 7.15 26.59
C VAL A 310 -20.49 6.90 28.05
N GLU A 311 -20.08 5.77 28.61
CA GLU A 311 -20.31 5.38 30.01
C GLU A 311 -19.47 6.21 31.01
N VAL A 312 -18.21 6.50 30.69
CA VAL A 312 -17.34 7.37 31.51
C VAL A 312 -17.82 8.82 31.50
N MET A 313 -18.32 9.32 30.36
CA MET A 313 -18.96 10.64 30.30
C MET A 313 -20.22 10.74 31.16
N PHE A 314 -21.01 9.65 31.22
CA PHE A 314 -22.21 9.61 32.04
C PHE A 314 -21.90 9.51 33.54
N SER A 315 -20.82 8.81 33.90
CA SER A 315 -20.38 8.60 35.29
C SER A 315 -19.74 9.84 35.92
N CYS A 316 -19.02 10.67 35.14
CA CYS A 316 -18.45 11.93 35.63
C CYS A 316 -19.49 13.03 35.96
N LEU A 317 -20.71 12.94 35.41
CA LEU A 317 -21.79 13.90 35.70
C LEU A 317 -22.45 13.69 37.07
N HIS A 318 -22.15 12.60 37.78
CA HIS A 318 -22.88 12.17 38.98
C HIS A 318 -22.04 12.15 40.27
N SER A 319 -21.00 12.98 40.40
CA SER A 319 -20.30 13.19 41.68
C SER A 319 -20.76 14.47 42.39
N PRO A 320 -21.12 14.45 43.69
CA PRO A 320 -21.83 15.55 44.34
C PRO A 320 -20.88 16.62 44.90
N LEU A 321 -20.88 17.83 44.33
CA LEU A 321 -20.32 19.03 44.98
C LEU A 321 -21.26 20.25 44.94
N GLN A 322 -21.69 20.61 46.16
CA GLN A 322 -21.92 21.94 46.78
C GLN A 322 -22.70 23.07 46.06
N PRO A 323 -23.51 23.87 46.81
CA PRO A 323 -24.66 24.64 46.27
C PRO A 323 -24.33 26.01 45.65
N GLN A 324 -23.08 26.49 45.72
CA GLN A 324 -22.74 27.88 45.39
C GLN A 324 -22.69 28.18 43.87
N TRP A 325 -22.76 27.13 43.06
CA TRP A 325 -22.51 27.17 41.62
C TRP A 325 -23.79 27.08 40.77
N LYS A 326 -24.96 26.93 41.39
CA LYS A 326 -26.25 26.69 40.72
C LYS A 326 -26.66 27.76 39.69
N GLY A 327 -26.24 29.01 39.84
CA GLY A 327 -26.59 30.10 38.92
C GLY A 327 -25.76 30.13 37.64
N GLN A 328 -24.46 29.86 37.75
CA GLN A 328 -23.52 29.95 36.63
C GLN A 328 -23.50 28.67 35.80
N TRP A 329 -23.55 27.50 36.46
CA TRP A 329 -23.67 26.21 35.76
C TRP A 329 -24.99 26.05 35.04
N ARG A 330 -26.09 26.62 35.56
CA ARG A 330 -27.37 26.58 34.85
C ARG A 330 -27.30 27.36 33.54
N ARG A 331 -26.52 28.44 33.46
CA ARG A 331 -26.32 29.19 32.21
C ARG A 331 -25.40 28.44 31.24
N THR A 332 -24.23 27.97 31.68
CA THR A 332 -23.30 27.21 30.82
C THR A 332 -23.85 25.85 30.40
N SER A 333 -24.57 25.16 31.27
CA SER A 333 -25.27 23.91 30.95
C SER A 333 -26.44 24.17 29.99
N ASN A 334 -27.21 25.24 30.17
CA ASN A 334 -28.27 25.60 29.22
C ASN A 334 -27.71 25.96 27.84
N THR A 335 -26.57 26.64 27.75
CA THR A 335 -25.91 26.93 26.45
C THR A 335 -25.35 25.67 25.80
N TYR A 336 -24.76 24.76 26.58
CA TYR A 336 -24.25 23.48 26.06
C TYR A 336 -25.38 22.58 25.56
N LEU A 337 -26.48 22.48 26.32
CA LEU A 337 -27.66 21.72 25.92
C LEU A 337 -28.34 22.32 24.70
N LYS A 338 -28.40 23.65 24.59
CA LYS A 338 -28.86 24.33 23.36
C LYS A 338 -27.96 24.02 22.18
N MET A 339 -26.64 23.99 22.37
CA MET A 339 -25.70 23.63 21.31
C MET A 339 -25.85 22.17 20.88
N GLN A 340 -26.01 21.24 21.83
CA GLN A 340 -26.29 19.83 21.51
C GLN A 340 -27.61 19.66 20.77
N LEU A 341 -28.67 20.37 21.20
CA LEU A 341 -29.96 20.31 20.52
C LEU A 341 -29.85 20.88 19.11
N LEU A 342 -29.15 22.01 18.93
CA LEU A 342 -28.91 22.61 17.63
C LEU A 342 -28.11 21.67 16.71
N ASN A 343 -27.09 20.99 17.24
CA ASN A 343 -26.32 20.01 16.48
C ASN A 343 -27.18 18.79 16.12
N SER A 344 -27.98 18.28 17.05
CA SER A 344 -28.90 17.17 16.80
C SER A 344 -29.98 17.51 15.76
N VAL A 345 -30.49 18.75 15.76
CA VAL A 345 -31.44 19.23 14.75
C VAL A 345 -30.78 19.31 13.39
N LYS A 346 -29.56 19.88 13.30
CA LYS A 346 -28.78 19.90 12.04
C LYS A 346 -28.46 18.51 11.52
N ASP A 347 -28.14 17.57 12.40
CA ASP A 347 -27.88 16.19 12.01
C ASP A 347 -29.17 15.49 11.54
N ALA A 348 -30.32 15.79 12.16
CA ALA A 348 -31.61 15.31 11.69
C ALA A 348 -31.99 15.88 10.31
N GLU A 349 -31.74 17.17 10.07
CA GLU A 349 -31.92 17.82 8.76
C GLU A 349 -31.03 17.17 7.70
N ARG A 350 -29.73 17.00 8.00
CA ARG A 350 -28.77 16.32 7.11
C ARG A 350 -29.18 14.89 6.78
N LEU A 351 -29.64 14.13 7.78
CA LEU A 351 -30.15 12.77 7.57
C LEU A 351 -31.43 12.78 6.74
N GLY A 352 -32.30 13.79 6.90
CA GLY A 352 -33.48 14.01 6.07
C GLY A 352 -33.12 14.27 4.60
N ASP A 353 -32.14 15.14 4.35
CA ASP A 353 -31.63 15.45 3.01
C ASP A 353 -31.00 14.21 2.35
N GLU A 354 -30.19 13.45 3.09
CA GLU A 354 -29.60 12.20 2.61
C GLU A 354 -30.70 11.17 2.27
N LEU A 355 -31.71 11.00 3.12
CA LEU A 355 -32.82 10.10 2.86
C LEU A 355 -33.61 10.52 1.61
N SER A 356 -33.81 11.83 1.41
CA SER A 356 -34.45 12.39 0.22
C SER A 356 -33.63 12.10 -1.04
N MET A 357 -32.31 12.32 -1.00
CA MET A 357 -31.40 11.97 -2.10
C MET A 357 -31.43 10.47 -2.41
N GLN A 358 -31.40 9.62 -1.38
CA GLN A 358 -31.48 8.16 -1.54
C GLN A 358 -32.80 7.72 -2.18
N ARG A 359 -33.92 8.39 -1.86
CA ARG A 359 -35.22 8.13 -2.51
C ARG A 359 -35.26 8.57 -3.97
N MET A 360 -34.57 9.66 -4.31
CA MET A 360 -34.55 10.22 -5.67
C MET A 360 -33.57 9.48 -6.61
N LYS A 361 -32.51 8.89 -6.06
CA LYS A 361 -31.50 8.13 -6.82
C LYS A 361 -32.03 6.96 -7.66
N PRO A 362 -32.87 6.03 -7.15
CA PRO A 362 -33.40 4.94 -7.97
C PRO A 362 -34.35 5.43 -9.06
N LEU A 363 -35.07 6.55 -8.84
CA LEU A 363 -35.92 7.16 -9.86
C LEU A 363 -35.10 7.73 -11.01
N SER A 364 -34.00 8.42 -10.72
CA SER A 364 -33.10 8.96 -11.75
C SER A 364 -32.34 7.85 -12.50
N GLU A 365 -31.94 6.78 -11.81
CA GLU A 365 -31.33 5.60 -12.43
C GLU A 365 -32.33 4.85 -13.33
N SER A 366 -33.58 4.70 -12.90
CA SER A 366 -34.66 4.11 -13.70
C SER A 366 -34.96 4.93 -14.96
N GLN A 367 -35.07 6.27 -14.83
CA GLN A 367 -35.26 7.16 -15.96
C GLN A 367 -34.10 7.07 -16.96
N ARG A 368 -32.85 7.02 -16.47
CA ARG A 368 -31.67 6.83 -17.30
C ARG A 368 -31.69 5.49 -18.04
N ALA A 369 -32.13 4.41 -17.39
CA ALA A 369 -32.24 3.10 -18.02
C ALA A 369 -33.28 3.11 -19.16
N LEU A 370 -34.44 3.71 -18.93
CA LEU A 370 -35.50 3.85 -19.94
C LEU A 370 -35.00 4.64 -21.18
N GLU A 371 -34.22 5.71 -20.98
CA GLU A 371 -33.63 6.46 -22.08
C GLU A 371 -32.62 5.64 -22.90
N LEU A 372 -31.82 4.79 -22.22
CA LEU A 372 -30.90 3.89 -22.89
C LEU A 372 -31.65 2.82 -23.69
N GLU A 373 -32.74 2.26 -23.15
CA GLU A 373 -33.58 1.30 -23.86
C GLU A 373 -34.21 1.92 -25.12
N ARG A 374 -34.73 3.15 -25.02
CA ARG A 374 -35.26 3.89 -26.18
C ARG A 374 -34.19 4.10 -27.26
N LYS A 375 -32.97 4.49 -26.86
CA LYS A 375 -31.85 4.66 -27.80
C LYS A 375 -31.45 3.32 -28.43
N PHE A 376 -31.38 2.27 -27.64
CA PHE A 376 -31.07 0.93 -28.11
C PHE A 376 -32.10 0.45 -29.14
N PHE A 377 -33.39 0.67 -28.86
CA PHE A 377 -34.47 0.31 -29.78
C PHE A 377 -34.37 1.05 -31.12
N SER A 378 -34.04 2.35 -31.10
CA SER A 378 -33.81 3.13 -32.32
C SER A 378 -32.61 2.61 -33.13
N VAL A 379 -31.50 2.26 -32.47
CA VAL A 379 -30.32 1.68 -33.12
C VAL A 379 -30.64 0.31 -33.72
N VAL A 380 -31.34 -0.55 -32.98
CA VAL A 380 -31.78 -1.86 -33.48
C VAL A 380 -32.69 -1.71 -34.70
N ARG A 381 -33.59 -0.72 -34.72
CA ARG A 381 -34.43 -0.43 -35.89
C ARG A 381 -33.59 0.02 -37.09
N ALA A 382 -32.64 0.93 -36.89
CA ALA A 382 -31.74 1.41 -37.95
C ALA A 382 -30.88 0.27 -38.51
N LEU A 383 -30.38 -0.62 -37.64
CA LEU A 383 -29.64 -1.82 -38.06
C LEU A 383 -30.50 -2.74 -38.92
N LYS A 384 -31.74 -3.03 -38.52
CA LYS A 384 -32.67 -3.83 -39.31
C LYS A 384 -32.95 -3.20 -40.68
N GLN A 385 -33.08 -1.87 -40.73
CA GLN A 385 -33.25 -1.14 -42.00
C GLN A 385 -32.01 -1.29 -42.88
N SER A 386 -30.81 -1.07 -42.34
CA SER A 386 -29.55 -1.24 -43.06
C SER A 386 -29.34 -2.67 -43.56
N GLN A 387 -29.72 -3.68 -42.78
CA GLN A 387 -29.73 -5.08 -43.21
C GLN A 387 -30.69 -5.31 -44.38
N SER A 388 -31.90 -4.75 -44.32
CA SER A 388 -32.85 -4.82 -45.44
C SER A 388 -32.29 -4.15 -46.70
N ASP A 389 -31.65 -3.00 -46.56
CA ASP A 389 -31.04 -2.28 -47.67
C ASP A 389 -29.85 -3.04 -48.24
N ASN A 390 -29.04 -3.68 -47.39
CA ASN A 390 -27.94 -4.55 -47.79
C ASN A 390 -28.45 -5.74 -48.61
N ILE A 391 -29.51 -6.43 -48.16
CA ILE A 391 -30.15 -7.51 -48.93
C ILE A 391 -30.66 -6.98 -50.27
N LYS A 392 -31.28 -5.78 -50.29
CA LYS A 392 -31.77 -5.15 -51.53
C LYS A 392 -30.64 -4.84 -52.50
N LEU A 393 -29.50 -4.36 -52.00
CA LEU A 393 -28.30 -4.12 -52.80
C LEU A 393 -27.71 -5.43 -53.29
N GLN A 394 -27.65 -6.47 -52.46
CA GLN A 394 -27.18 -7.79 -52.85
C GLN A 394 -28.02 -8.37 -53.99
N VAL A 395 -29.35 -8.25 -53.94
CA VAL A 395 -30.25 -8.65 -55.03
C VAL A 395 -29.95 -7.86 -56.31
N LYS A 396 -29.73 -6.54 -56.23
CA LYS A 396 -29.34 -5.73 -57.40
C LYS A 396 -27.99 -6.12 -57.96
N VAL A 397 -27.01 -6.42 -57.10
CA VAL A 397 -25.69 -6.91 -57.51
C VAL A 397 -25.83 -8.24 -58.24
N GLU A 398 -26.63 -9.17 -57.73
CA GLU A 398 -26.93 -10.44 -58.39
C GLU A 398 -27.67 -10.23 -59.73
N GLU A 399 -28.62 -9.31 -59.80
CA GLU A 399 -29.31 -8.92 -61.03
C GLU A 399 -28.34 -8.35 -62.08
N PHE A 400 -27.42 -7.47 -61.65
CA PHE A 400 -26.37 -6.95 -62.53
C PHE A 400 -25.38 -8.03 -62.93
N ARG A 401 -25.01 -8.94 -62.03
CA ARG A 401 -24.16 -10.09 -62.35
C ARG A 401 -24.82 -10.97 -63.41
N LEU A 402 -26.11 -11.26 -63.29
CA LEU A 402 -26.90 -11.99 -64.30
C LEU A 402 -26.99 -11.25 -65.65
N LYS A 403 -27.05 -9.91 -65.65
CA LYS A 403 -27.18 -9.10 -66.87
C LYS A 403 -25.86 -8.81 -67.57
N TYR A 404 -24.77 -8.71 -66.82
CA TYR A 404 -23.49 -8.17 -67.30
C TYR A 404 -22.31 -9.12 -67.14
N GLU A 405 -22.44 -10.25 -66.44
CA GLU A 405 -21.44 -11.29 -66.63
C GLU A 405 -21.58 -11.89 -68.03
N PRO A 406 -20.49 -12.00 -68.80
CA PRO A 406 -20.47 -12.88 -69.94
C PRO A 406 -20.73 -14.29 -69.41
N ASN A 407 -21.75 -14.94 -69.95
CA ASN A 407 -22.13 -16.31 -69.61
C ASN A 407 -21.02 -17.28 -70.04
N VAL A 408 -19.90 -17.33 -69.30
CA VAL A 408 -18.78 -18.27 -69.55
C VAL A 408 -19.00 -19.58 -68.80
N GLY A 409 -20.05 -19.71 -67.99
CA GLY A 409 -20.19 -20.83 -67.06
C GLY A 409 -21.61 -21.28 -66.73
N ASN A 410 -22.54 -21.36 -67.68
CA ASN A 410 -23.73 -22.21 -67.47
C ASN A 410 -24.12 -22.98 -68.75
N LYS A 411 -23.26 -23.92 -69.13
CA LYS A 411 -23.40 -24.78 -70.32
C LYS A 411 -24.30 -26.01 -70.12
N TYR A 412 -25.09 -26.10 -69.04
CA TYR A 412 -25.81 -27.35 -68.73
C TYR A 412 -27.33 -27.29 -68.78
N LEU A 413 -27.99 -26.32 -69.47
CA LEU A 413 -29.47 -26.37 -69.55
C LEU A 413 -30.16 -25.61 -70.70
N ILE A 414 -29.52 -25.35 -71.84
CA ILE A 414 -30.24 -24.78 -73.01
C ILE A 414 -30.01 -25.65 -74.24
N GLN A 415 -30.79 -26.73 -74.33
CA GLN A 415 -30.97 -27.48 -75.56
C GLN A 415 -32.24 -26.98 -76.27
N LYS A 416 -32.07 -26.63 -77.55
CA LYS A 416 -33.07 -26.48 -78.63
C LYS A 416 -33.91 -25.19 -78.65
N ARG A 417 -33.56 -24.28 -79.57
CA ARG A 417 -34.42 -23.89 -80.72
C ARG A 417 -33.61 -23.07 -81.74
N LYS A 418 -34.03 -23.25 -83.01
CA LYS A 418 -33.42 -22.79 -84.27
C LYS A 418 -33.50 -21.27 -84.45
N CYS A 419 -32.51 -20.66 -85.12
CA CYS A 419 -32.58 -19.53 -86.08
C CYS A 419 -31.18 -19.36 -86.71
N GLU A 420 -30.98 -19.83 -87.94
CA GLU A 420 -30.90 -19.07 -89.21
C GLU A 420 -29.65 -18.19 -89.39
N LYS A 421 -28.91 -18.47 -90.47
CA LYS A 421 -27.64 -17.86 -90.85
C LYS A 421 -27.88 -16.76 -91.90
N LEU A 422 -27.20 -15.63 -91.76
CA LEU A 422 -26.83 -14.76 -92.89
C LEU A 422 -25.35 -14.31 -92.77
N PRO A 423 -24.66 -14.04 -93.89
CA PRO A 423 -23.20 -14.12 -94.00
C PRO A 423 -22.47 -12.76 -94.14
N ILE A 424 -21.19 -12.73 -93.72
CA ILE A 424 -20.03 -12.01 -94.32
C ILE A 424 -20.02 -10.47 -94.07
N ASP A 425 -18.94 -9.79 -93.62
CA ASP A 425 -17.51 -9.86 -94.00
C ASP A 425 -16.54 -9.43 -92.87
N MET A 426 -15.32 -9.98 -92.90
CA MET A 426 -14.12 -9.61 -92.13
C MET A 426 -13.18 -8.78 -93.03
N PRO A 427 -12.27 -7.95 -92.48
CA PRO A 427 -10.88 -8.40 -92.32
C PRO A 427 -10.28 -7.94 -90.98
N SER A 428 -9.84 -8.88 -90.13
CA SER A 428 -8.46 -9.38 -90.05
C SER A 428 -7.39 -8.29 -89.95
N ASN A 429 -6.84 -8.12 -88.74
CA ASN A 429 -5.40 -8.05 -88.50
C ASN A 429 -5.11 -8.47 -87.04
N LEU A 430 -4.56 -9.68 -86.89
CA LEU A 430 -3.72 -10.08 -85.74
C LEU A 430 -2.31 -9.49 -85.99
N PRO A 431 -1.52 -9.20 -84.93
CA PRO A 431 -0.65 -10.26 -84.40
C PRO A 431 -0.52 -10.32 -82.87
N GLU A 432 -0.47 -11.58 -82.45
CA GLU A 432 0.18 -12.25 -81.32
C GLU A 432 0.92 -11.49 -80.21
N VAL A 433 0.58 -11.94 -78.99
CA VAL A 433 1.46 -12.37 -77.88
C VAL A 433 2.36 -11.32 -77.23
N LYS A 434 2.07 -11.05 -75.94
CA LYS A 434 3.05 -11.14 -74.84
C LYS A 434 2.33 -11.32 -73.49
N LYS A 435 2.89 -12.23 -72.69
CA LYS A 435 2.55 -12.52 -71.29
C LYS A 435 2.76 -11.28 -70.42
N GLU A 436 1.94 -11.11 -69.40
CA GLU A 436 2.37 -10.85 -68.01
C GLU A 436 1.15 -10.72 -67.05
N GLU A 437 1.33 -11.23 -65.84
CA GLU A 437 0.40 -11.20 -64.70
C GLU A 437 0.15 -9.78 -64.17
N PRO A 438 -0.96 -9.54 -63.47
CA PRO A 438 -0.87 -8.87 -62.18
C PRO A 438 -1.73 -9.58 -61.12
N MET A 439 -1.18 -9.88 -59.96
CA MET A 439 -1.03 -8.99 -58.80
C MET A 439 -2.37 -8.61 -58.16
N VAL A 440 -2.53 -9.21 -56.98
CA VAL A 440 -3.49 -8.99 -55.89
C VAL A 440 -3.49 -7.53 -55.42
N LEU A 441 -4.67 -6.96 -55.13
CA LEU A 441 -4.88 -6.24 -53.87
C LEU A 441 -6.37 -6.10 -53.51
N GLU A 442 -6.77 -6.81 -52.46
CA GLU A 442 -7.91 -6.48 -51.60
C GLU A 442 -7.51 -5.39 -50.59
N MET A 443 -8.34 -4.35 -50.54
CA MET A 443 -9.06 -3.85 -49.36
C MET A 443 -8.33 -3.58 -48.02
N GLU A 444 -8.27 -2.26 -47.74
CA GLU A 444 -8.59 -1.55 -46.49
C GLU A 444 -7.60 -1.47 -45.30
N LEU A 445 -7.18 -0.20 -45.05
CA LEU A 445 -7.07 0.61 -43.81
C LEU A 445 -6.45 -0.01 -42.52
N PRO A 446 -5.78 0.75 -41.60
CA PRO A 446 -6.09 2.15 -41.22
C PRO A 446 -4.94 3.08 -40.71
N LYS A 447 -5.29 4.37 -40.49
CA LYS A 447 -4.80 5.35 -39.47
C LYS A 447 -3.29 5.70 -39.34
N HIS A 448 -3.00 6.93 -39.72
CA HIS A 448 -2.41 8.05 -38.94
C HIS A 448 -1.13 7.84 -38.09
N MET A 449 -0.04 8.43 -38.60
CA MET A 449 1.00 9.27 -37.98
C MET A 449 1.61 8.86 -36.63
N LYS A 450 2.90 8.53 -36.68
CA LYS A 450 3.89 8.99 -35.69
C LYS A 450 5.18 9.39 -36.41
N GLU A 451 5.60 10.62 -36.16
CA GLU A 451 6.96 11.09 -36.39
C GLU A 451 7.82 10.73 -35.17
N GLU A 452 9.10 10.55 -35.44
CA GLU A 452 10.12 9.89 -34.64
C GLU A 452 10.66 10.75 -33.49
N THR A 453 11.16 10.11 -32.43
CA THR A 453 12.54 10.34 -31.94
C THR A 453 12.97 9.27 -30.92
N GLU A 454 13.93 8.46 -31.38
CA GLU A 454 15.19 8.00 -30.78
C GLU A 454 15.33 7.39 -29.35
N ALA A 455 16.10 6.29 -29.37
CA ALA A 455 17.04 5.74 -28.37
C ALA A 455 16.47 5.19 -27.04
N GLU A 456 16.90 4.06 -26.47
CA GLU A 456 18.06 3.18 -26.66
C GLU A 456 17.81 1.86 -25.87
N ALA A 457 18.50 0.80 -26.28
CA ALA A 457 18.93 -0.40 -25.52
C ALA A 457 17.92 -1.48 -24.99
N HIS A 458 17.98 -2.64 -25.67
CA HIS A 458 17.63 -4.02 -25.26
C HIS A 458 18.48 -4.57 -24.06
N PRO A 459 18.30 -5.81 -23.53
CA PRO A 459 17.41 -6.92 -23.96
C PRO A 459 16.62 -7.65 -22.83
N CYS A 460 15.44 -8.18 -23.18
CA CYS A 460 14.75 -9.23 -22.41
C CYS A 460 15.03 -10.61 -23.01
N ILE A 461 15.24 -11.59 -22.12
CA ILE A 461 15.72 -12.94 -22.37
C ILE A 461 14.67 -13.83 -23.07
N LYS A 462 15.12 -14.56 -24.09
CA LYS A 462 14.42 -15.65 -24.78
C LYS A 462 14.36 -16.93 -23.93
N ALA A 463 13.20 -17.58 -23.89
CA ALA A 463 13.07 -19.05 -23.86
C ALA A 463 11.70 -19.39 -24.48
N ARG A 464 11.64 -19.64 -25.78
CA ARG A 464 11.78 -20.93 -26.50
C ARG A 464 10.56 -21.84 -26.33
N ALA A 465 9.90 -21.98 -27.48
CA ALA A 465 8.80 -22.87 -27.81
C ALA A 465 9.11 -24.36 -27.61
N THR A 466 8.03 -25.12 -27.39
CA THR A 466 7.93 -26.52 -27.81
C THR A 466 6.68 -26.67 -28.67
N VAL A 467 6.89 -27.08 -29.92
CA VAL A 467 5.92 -27.44 -30.94
C VAL A 467 5.82 -28.96 -30.96
N THR A 468 4.61 -29.55 -31.01
CA THR A 468 4.26 -30.54 -32.06
C THR A 468 2.75 -30.87 -32.07
N PRO A 469 2.20 -31.27 -33.24
CA PRO A 469 0.80 -31.11 -33.66
C PRO A 469 0.02 -32.44 -33.71
N LEU A 470 -1.31 -32.38 -33.81
CA LEU A 470 -2.11 -33.41 -34.50
C LEU A 470 -3.39 -32.78 -35.11
N GLN A 471 -3.61 -33.07 -36.39
CA GLN A 471 -4.79 -32.71 -37.21
C GLN A 471 -5.71 -33.95 -37.40
N PRO A 472 -6.89 -33.86 -38.08
CA PRO A 472 -8.19 -34.45 -37.70
C PRO A 472 -8.53 -35.78 -38.42
N PRO A 473 -9.73 -36.37 -38.23
CA PRO A 473 -10.71 -36.32 -39.33
C PRO A 473 -12.24 -36.47 -38.99
N ASN A 474 -13.05 -35.87 -39.88
CA ASN A 474 -14.32 -36.32 -40.49
C ASN A 474 -15.68 -36.36 -39.76
N SER A 475 -16.60 -35.54 -40.28
CA SER A 475 -18.08 -35.67 -40.31
C SER A 475 -18.56 -36.78 -41.27
N PRO A 476 -19.84 -37.26 -41.22
CA PRO A 476 -20.91 -36.61 -42.01
C PRO A 476 -22.36 -36.61 -41.42
N LYS A 477 -23.15 -35.68 -42.00
CA LYS A 477 -24.58 -35.22 -41.91
C LYS A 477 -25.69 -36.31 -42.05
N PRO A 478 -27.04 -36.07 -41.85
CA PRO A 478 -27.81 -34.86 -42.25
C PRO A 478 -29.05 -34.37 -41.41
N ASN A 479 -29.47 -33.14 -41.75
CA ASN A 479 -30.69 -32.34 -41.41
C ASN A 479 -32.04 -33.05 -41.75
N PRO A 480 -33.27 -32.44 -41.63
CA PRO A 480 -33.69 -31.09 -41.19
C PRO A 480 -34.95 -31.03 -40.27
N ALA A 481 -35.24 -29.84 -39.68
CA ALA A 481 -36.55 -29.15 -39.71
C ALA A 481 -36.71 -28.11 -38.57
N LEU A 482 -36.98 -26.86 -38.95
CA LEU A 482 -37.69 -25.84 -38.16
C LEU A 482 -39.21 -26.12 -38.26
N PRO A 483 -40.04 -25.69 -37.29
CA PRO A 483 -40.60 -24.32 -37.26
C PRO A 483 -40.50 -23.69 -35.84
N GLY A 484 -40.25 -22.39 -35.65
CA GLY A 484 -41.18 -21.30 -35.95
C GLY A 484 -42.17 -21.14 -34.78
N ASP A 485 -41.95 -20.16 -33.90
CA ASP A 485 -43.02 -19.60 -33.06
C ASP A 485 -42.64 -18.25 -32.44
N SER A 486 -43.28 -17.21 -32.95
CA SER A 486 -43.43 -15.89 -32.34
C SER A 486 -44.28 -16.02 -31.07
N LYS A 487 -43.78 -15.60 -29.91
CA LYS A 487 -44.62 -15.44 -28.71
C LYS A 487 -44.49 -14.02 -28.13
N CYS A 488 -45.67 -13.42 -28.03
CA CYS A 488 -45.96 -12.10 -27.51
C CYS A 488 -45.61 -11.98 -26.03
N VAL A 489 -45.17 -10.79 -25.64
CA VAL A 489 -45.05 -10.32 -24.26
C VAL A 489 -46.46 -10.27 -23.65
N ARG A 490 -46.71 -11.05 -22.60
CA ARG A 490 -47.85 -10.84 -21.70
C ARG A 490 -47.42 -9.85 -20.62
N ILE A 491 -48.17 -8.74 -20.55
CA ILE A 491 -48.21 -7.85 -19.40
C ILE A 491 -48.91 -8.62 -18.29
N CYS A 492 -48.21 -8.94 -17.20
CA CYS A 492 -48.84 -9.38 -15.97
C CYS A 492 -49.13 -8.13 -15.12
N GLU A 493 -50.40 -7.86 -14.91
CA GLU A 493 -50.87 -7.05 -13.78
C GLU A 493 -50.64 -7.83 -12.49
N GLU A 494 -49.98 -7.22 -11.51
CA GLU A 494 -49.81 -7.76 -10.16
C GLU A 494 -50.59 -6.85 -9.17
N PRO A 495 -51.38 -7.41 -8.24
CA PRO A 495 -52.26 -6.66 -7.33
C PRO A 495 -51.51 -6.10 -6.11
N PRO A 496 -52.09 -5.14 -5.36
CA PRO A 496 -51.34 -4.26 -4.47
C PRO A 496 -50.91 -4.92 -3.17
N THR A 497 -49.64 -4.70 -2.81
CA THR A 497 -49.02 -5.07 -1.53
C THR A 497 -49.59 -4.20 -0.39
N ILE A 498 -50.20 -4.86 0.60
CA ILE A 498 -50.63 -4.24 1.86
C ILE A 498 -49.38 -3.95 2.73
N ILE A 499 -49.24 -2.69 3.14
CA ILE A 499 -48.26 -2.21 4.12
C ILE A 499 -48.78 -2.53 5.53
N PRO A 500 -48.01 -3.20 6.42
CA PRO A 500 -48.22 -3.07 7.85
C PRO A 500 -47.37 -1.92 8.39
N ASN A 501 -48.03 -0.89 8.91
CA ASN A 501 -47.42 0.17 9.71
C ASN A 501 -46.97 -0.38 11.09
N PRO A 502 -45.96 0.25 11.72
CA PRO A 502 -45.37 -0.19 12.98
C PRO A 502 -46.23 0.23 14.19
N PRO A 503 -46.22 -0.53 15.31
CA PRO A 503 -46.89 -0.09 16.51
C PRO A 503 -46.04 0.96 17.25
N MET A 504 -46.58 2.17 17.37
CA MET A 504 -46.29 3.05 18.49
C MET A 504 -47.05 2.56 19.74
N SER A 505 -46.38 2.44 20.88
CA SER A 505 -46.84 2.96 22.18
C SER A 505 -45.82 2.62 23.29
N VAL A 506 -45.28 3.64 23.95
CA VAL A 506 -45.62 4.07 25.32
C VAL A 506 -44.73 3.40 26.38
N SER A 507 -43.83 4.20 26.96
CA SER A 507 -43.20 3.96 28.25
C SER A 507 -44.24 3.92 29.37
N PRO A 508 -43.98 3.19 30.46
CA PRO A 508 -43.66 3.94 31.68
C PRO A 508 -42.57 3.28 32.55
N TRP A 509 -41.85 4.16 33.25
CA TRP A 509 -40.85 3.84 34.26
C TRP A 509 -41.40 2.92 35.37
N LYS A 510 -40.55 1.99 35.83
CA LYS A 510 -40.49 1.60 37.24
C LYS A 510 -39.05 1.32 37.64
N VAL A 511 -38.59 2.16 38.56
CA VAL A 511 -37.40 1.98 39.39
C VAL A 511 -37.73 0.88 40.40
N GLU A 512 -36.95 -0.18 40.47
CA GLU A 512 -36.86 -1.01 41.66
C GLU A 512 -35.43 -1.50 41.87
N VAL A 513 -34.81 -0.92 42.88
CA VAL A 513 -33.52 -1.31 43.45
C VAL A 513 -33.71 -2.63 44.19
N ARG A 514 -32.92 -3.66 43.86
CA ARG A 514 -32.61 -4.74 44.81
C ARG A 514 -31.18 -5.26 44.61
N THR A 515 -30.50 -5.29 45.74
CA THR A 515 -29.13 -5.69 46.06
C THR A 515 -28.95 -7.20 46.13
N GLU A 516 -27.67 -7.62 46.15
CA GLU A 516 -27.13 -8.93 46.56
C GLU A 516 -27.29 -10.09 45.56
N ALA A 517 -26.41 -11.07 45.42
CA ALA A 517 -25.03 -11.34 45.84
C ALA A 517 -24.58 -12.62 45.08
N MET A 518 -23.26 -12.84 44.99
CA MET A 518 -22.60 -14.15 44.83
C MET A 518 -23.09 -15.12 43.73
N LYS A 519 -22.17 -15.47 42.81
CA LYS A 519 -21.68 -16.85 42.69
C LYS A 519 -20.43 -16.93 41.79
N ARG A 520 -19.31 -17.19 42.47
CA ARG A 520 -18.11 -17.84 41.90
C ARG A 520 -18.51 -19.23 41.40
N LYS A 521 -18.13 -19.60 40.17
CA LYS A 521 -17.86 -21.01 39.83
C LYS A 521 -16.59 -21.11 38.98
N LYS A 522 -15.56 -21.66 39.63
CA LYS A 522 -14.38 -22.29 39.05
C LYS A 522 -14.80 -23.40 38.10
N LEU A 523 -14.10 -23.53 36.98
CA LEU A 523 -13.84 -24.83 36.36
C LEU A 523 -12.33 -24.93 36.07
N LYS A 524 -11.71 -25.83 36.84
CA LYS A 524 -10.42 -26.46 36.56
C LYS A 524 -10.62 -27.42 35.39
N CYS A 525 -9.72 -27.40 34.42
CA CYS A 525 -9.23 -28.63 33.79
C CYS A 525 -7.72 -28.50 33.62
N GLN A 526 -7.04 -29.45 34.25
CA GLN A 526 -5.61 -29.63 34.35
C GLN A 526 -5.31 -30.87 33.50
N GLN A 527 -4.41 -30.77 32.51
CA GLN A 527 -3.70 -31.94 32.01
C GLN A 527 -2.21 -31.65 32.00
N VAL A 528 -1.54 -32.45 32.83
CA VAL A 528 -0.11 -32.53 33.08
C VAL A 528 0.47 -33.46 32.03
N ILE A 529 1.48 -33.01 31.27
CA ILE A 529 2.35 -33.93 30.53
C ILE A 529 3.56 -34.21 31.42
N HIS A 530 3.65 -35.46 31.84
CA HIS A 530 4.77 -36.07 32.56
C HIS A 530 6.05 -36.02 31.70
N VAL A 531 7.13 -35.47 32.25
CA VAL A 531 8.50 -35.71 31.77
C VAL A 531 9.06 -36.92 32.52
N THR A 532 9.26 -38.02 31.80
CA THR A 532 9.89 -39.25 32.30
C THR A 532 11.41 -39.09 32.26
N LEU A 533 12.03 -38.85 33.42
CA LEU A 533 13.47 -39.04 33.62
C LEU A 533 13.77 -40.53 33.79
N ARG A 534 14.50 -41.12 32.84
CA ARG A 534 15.24 -42.37 33.07
C ARG A 534 16.67 -42.04 33.47
N LYS A 535 17.00 -42.36 34.73
CA LYS A 535 18.37 -42.55 35.22
C LYS A 535 19.00 -43.75 34.51
N THR A 536 20.18 -43.56 33.94
CA THR A 536 21.22 -44.59 33.91
C THR A 536 22.47 -44.00 34.52
N SER A 537 23.15 -44.84 35.28
CA SER A 537 24.15 -44.50 36.27
C SER A 537 25.53 -45.01 35.87
N VAL A 538 26.55 -44.29 36.32
CA VAL A 538 27.94 -44.71 36.59
C VAL A 538 28.85 -44.92 35.36
N LEU A 539 29.84 -44.04 35.19
CA LEU A 539 31.24 -44.35 35.50
C LEU A 539 32.18 -43.16 35.22
N SER A 540 33.02 -42.90 36.23
CA SER A 540 34.43 -42.53 36.09
C SER A 540 34.79 -41.14 35.55
N SER A 541 35.12 -40.22 36.46
CA SER A 541 36.50 -39.74 36.67
C SER A 541 36.50 -38.34 37.26
N ARG A 542 37.06 -38.25 38.48
CA ARG A 542 37.53 -37.00 39.09
C ARG A 542 38.51 -36.29 38.15
N SER A 543 38.29 -35.01 37.89
CA SER A 543 39.38 -34.08 37.62
C SER A 543 38.94 -32.68 38.07
N LEU A 544 39.46 -32.28 39.22
CA LEU A 544 39.44 -30.92 39.72
C LEU A 544 40.32 -30.07 38.81
N TYR A 545 39.74 -29.11 38.08
CA TYR A 545 40.45 -27.94 37.59
C TYR A 545 39.61 -26.70 37.84
N THR A 546 39.95 -26.03 38.94
CA THR A 546 39.65 -24.63 39.21
C THR A 546 40.22 -23.74 38.10
N PHE A 547 39.36 -23.05 37.37
CA PHE A 547 39.75 -21.98 36.46
C PHE A 547 40.10 -20.72 37.26
N TYR A 548 41.35 -20.29 37.14
CA TYR A 548 41.86 -19.02 37.64
C TYR A 548 41.57 -17.95 36.56
N ILE A 549 40.80 -16.92 36.90
CA ILE A 549 40.55 -15.74 36.05
C ILE A 549 41.70 -14.76 36.28
N PRO A 550 42.47 -14.32 35.27
CA PRO A 550 43.42 -13.24 35.46
C PRO A 550 42.70 -11.89 35.34
N SER A 551 42.73 -11.12 36.42
CA SER A 551 42.43 -9.69 36.45
C SER A 551 43.29 -8.96 35.43
N ILE A 552 42.64 -8.34 34.45
CA ILE A 552 43.21 -7.30 33.60
C ILE A 552 43.14 -6.00 34.41
N LYS A 553 44.29 -5.45 34.78
CA LYS A 553 44.45 -4.06 35.23
C LYS A 553 44.96 -3.25 34.04
N TYR A 554 44.22 -2.17 33.74
CA TYR A 554 44.48 -0.98 32.90
C TYR A 554 45.43 -1.09 31.71
#